data_AF-A0A0Q4XHF8-F1
#
_entry.id   AF-A0A0Q4XHF8-F1
#
_cell.length_a   1.000
_cell.length_b   1.000
_cell.length_c   1.000
_cell.angle_alpha   90.00
_cell.angle_beta   90.00
_cell.angle_gamma   90.00
#
_symmetry.space_group_name_H-M   'P 1'
#
loop_
_entity.id
_entity.type
_entity.pdbx_description
1 polymer ?
#
loop_
_entity_poly.entity_id
_entity_poly.type
_entity_poly.pdbx_seq_one_letter_code
_entity_poly.pdbx_strand_id
1 'polypeptide(L)'
;MGKSGQAQRKVGPVDGRTLAERVSAFLRDQHPLKTALCVEAETNIPANTVRKWLEQGNAPNGPAYDALVQRYGAAFLCRVHPDRADAWFVDVARQQEQERLERAAAAIRQQLADVLEGRA
;
A
#
# COMPACT_ATOMS: atom_id res chain seq x y z
N MET A 1 -24.83 -38.73 9.59
CA MET A 1 -25.06 -37.28 9.40
C MET A 1 -24.73 -36.57 10.71
N GLY A 2 -23.71 -35.71 10.73
CA GLY A 2 -23.23 -35.08 11.97
C GLY A 2 -22.18 -34.01 11.69
N LYS A 3 -22.67 -32.86 11.24
CA LYS A 3 -22.05 -31.52 11.12
C LYS A 3 -20.55 -31.41 11.44
N SER A 4 -19.74 -31.33 10.38
CA SER A 4 -18.36 -30.82 10.43
C SER A 4 -18.36 -29.41 10.99
N GLY A 5 -17.90 -29.25 12.22
CA GLY A 5 -17.62 -27.95 12.82
C GLY A 5 -16.43 -27.32 12.11
N GLN A 6 -16.67 -26.55 11.06
CA GLN A 6 -15.69 -25.55 10.61
C GLN A 6 -15.51 -24.58 11.77
N ALA A 7 -14.37 -24.66 12.44
CA ALA A 7 -13.93 -23.66 13.38
C ALA A 7 -13.89 -22.32 12.63
N GLN A 8 -14.90 -21.48 12.85
CA GLN A 8 -14.81 -20.06 12.55
C GLN A 8 -13.58 -19.54 13.29
N ARG A 9 -12.45 -19.43 12.56
CA ARG A 9 -11.27 -18.70 13.01
C ARG A 9 -11.77 -17.29 13.32
N LYS A 10 -11.92 -17.00 14.61
CA LYS A 10 -12.21 -15.64 15.07
C LYS A 10 -11.09 -14.77 14.53
N VAL A 11 -11.44 -13.88 13.61
CA VAL A 11 -10.55 -12.85 13.11
C VAL A 11 -10.25 -11.94 14.31
N GLY A 12 -9.15 -12.21 15.00
CA GLY A 12 -8.70 -11.37 16.10
C GLY A 12 -8.40 -9.96 15.59
N PRO A 13 -8.64 -8.91 16.39
CA PRO A 13 -8.16 -7.58 16.04
C PRO A 13 -6.65 -7.64 15.87
N VAL A 14 -6.14 -7.16 14.73
CA VAL A 14 -4.70 -6.88 14.60
C VAL A 14 -4.38 -5.84 15.67
N ASP A 15 -3.44 -6.14 16.56
CA ASP A 15 -3.01 -5.18 17.57
C ASP A 15 -2.57 -3.88 16.88
N GLY A 16 -3.04 -2.73 17.38
CA GLY A 16 -2.86 -1.44 16.71
C GLY A 16 -1.39 -1.11 16.45
N ARG A 17 -0.50 -1.59 17.33
CA ARG A 17 0.95 -1.48 17.17
C ARG A 17 1.47 -2.29 15.99
N THR A 18 1.02 -3.54 15.85
CA THR A 18 1.39 -4.39 14.70
C THR A 18 0.92 -3.76 13.38
N LEU A 19 -0.28 -3.17 13.36
CA LEU A 19 -0.77 -2.44 12.20
C LEU A 19 0.14 -1.24 11.87
N ALA A 20 0.48 -0.42 12.87
CA ALA A 20 1.34 0.74 12.68
C ALA A 20 2.73 0.38 12.15
N GLU A 21 3.32 -0.71 12.63
CA GLU A 21 4.61 -1.23 12.16
C GLU A 21 4.54 -1.68 10.70
N ARG A 22 3.51 -2.46 10.33
CA ARG A 22 3.32 -2.92 8.95
C ARG A 22 3.07 -1.77 7.97
N VAL A 23 2.23 -0.80 8.36
CA VAL A 23 1.99 0.42 7.59
C VAL A 23 3.30 1.19 7.41
N SER A 24 4.05 1.42 8.48
CA SER A 24 5.31 2.17 8.42
C SER A 24 6.36 1.49 7.55
N ALA A 25 6.47 0.16 7.63
CA ALA A 25 7.36 -0.62 6.77
C ALA A 25 6.95 -0.47 5.29
N PHE A 26 5.66 -0.65 4.98
CA PHE A 26 5.16 -0.48 3.61
C PHE A 26 5.49 0.90 3.04
N LEU A 27 5.23 1.97 3.80
CA LEU A 27 5.45 3.34 3.32
C LEU A 27 6.93 3.62 3.07
N ARG A 28 7.83 3.10 3.90
CA ARG A 28 9.29 3.22 3.69
C ARG A 28 9.76 2.44 2.48
N ASP A 29 9.17 1.27 2.22
CA ASP A 29 9.48 0.48 1.02
C ASP A 29 9.04 1.22 -0.25
N GLN A 30 7.88 1.88 -0.24
CA GLN A 30 7.39 2.67 -1.37
C GLN A 30 8.18 3.97 -1.57
N HIS A 31 8.52 4.65 -0.47
CA HIS A 31 9.16 5.97 -0.49
C HIS A 31 10.39 5.99 0.44
N PRO A 32 11.56 5.49 -0.02
CA PRO A 32 12.76 5.36 0.81
C PRO A 32 13.33 6.70 1.29
N LEU A 33 13.07 7.77 0.54
CA LEU A 33 13.52 9.13 0.87
C LEU A 33 12.31 10.03 1.07
N LYS A 34 12.37 10.88 2.10
CA LYS A 34 11.31 11.86 2.42
C LYS A 34 9.91 11.23 2.52
N THR A 35 9.81 10.02 3.04
CA THR A 35 8.58 9.19 3.10
C THR A 35 7.33 10.00 3.44
N ALA A 36 7.36 10.78 4.53
CA ALA A 36 6.20 11.55 4.98
C ALA A 36 5.72 12.62 3.98
N LEU A 37 6.63 13.29 3.26
CA LEU A 37 6.29 14.29 2.25
C LEU A 37 5.75 13.65 0.98
N CYS A 38 6.32 12.52 0.57
CA CYS A 38 5.83 11.75 -0.57
C CYS A 38 4.40 11.22 -0.30
N VAL A 39 4.17 10.65 0.89
CA VAL A 39 2.83 10.18 1.28
C VAL A 39 1.83 11.33 1.32
N GLU A 40 2.21 12.49 1.88
CA GLU A 40 1.35 13.68 1.87
C GLU A 40 0.97 14.10 0.44
N ALA A 41 1.94 14.20 -0.46
CA ALA A 41 1.69 14.57 -1.85
C ALA A 41 0.75 13.59 -2.58
N GLU A 42 0.79 12.30 -2.22
CA GLU A 42 0.02 11.25 -2.87
C GLU A 42 -1.37 11.00 -2.27
N THR A 43 -1.54 11.29 -0.98
CA THR A 43 -2.73 10.87 -0.20
C THR A 43 -3.43 12.03 0.48
N ASN A 44 -2.83 13.22 0.48
CA ASN A 44 -3.27 14.40 1.20
C ASN A 44 -3.31 14.22 2.74
N ILE A 45 -2.69 13.16 3.26
CA ILE A 45 -2.49 12.99 4.71
C ILE A 45 -1.34 13.89 5.15
N PRO A 46 -1.52 14.76 6.16
CA PRO A 46 -0.46 15.68 6.58
C PRO A 46 0.84 14.97 6.93
N ALA A 47 1.98 15.47 6.44
CA ALA A 47 3.28 14.85 6.65
C ALA A 47 3.64 14.75 8.15
N ASN A 48 3.12 15.65 8.99
CA ASN A 48 3.28 15.55 10.44
C ASN A 48 2.54 14.33 11.03
N THR A 49 1.35 14.02 10.50
CA THR A 49 0.59 12.82 10.88
C THR A 49 1.33 11.55 10.45
N VAL A 50 1.86 11.53 9.22
CA VAL A 50 2.65 10.38 8.75
C VAL A 50 3.91 10.19 9.59
N ARG A 51 4.61 11.27 9.97
CA ARG A 51 5.77 11.19 10.89
C ARG A 51 5.43 10.54 12.22
N LYS A 52 4.28 10.87 12.81
CA LYS A 52 3.81 10.20 14.04
C LYS A 52 3.64 8.70 13.87
N TRP A 53 3.24 8.21 12.71
CA TRP A 53 3.18 6.77 12.45
C TRP A 53 4.58 6.18 12.35
N LEU A 54 5.45 6.81 11.54
CA LEU A 54 6.79 6.34 11.25
C LEU A 54 7.73 6.32 12.47
N GLU A 55 7.59 7.28 13.38
CA GLU A 55 8.50 7.53 14.50
C GLU A 55 7.93 7.06 15.84
N GLN A 56 6.61 7.22 16.05
CA GLN A 56 5.98 7.00 17.35
C GLN A 56 5.13 5.73 17.40
N GLY A 57 5.00 5.00 16.28
CA GLY A 57 4.23 3.75 16.21
C GLY A 57 2.72 3.95 16.31
N ASN A 58 2.22 5.13 15.98
CA ASN A 58 0.78 5.40 15.92
C ASN A 58 0.16 4.72 14.70
N ALA A 59 -1.02 4.12 14.86
CA ALA A 59 -1.79 3.59 13.74
C ALA A 59 -2.51 4.69 12.96
N PRO A 60 -2.73 4.53 11.64
CA PRO A 60 -3.63 5.39 10.90
C PRO A 60 -5.06 5.28 11.47
N ASN A 61 -5.77 6.41 11.52
CA ASN A 61 -7.21 6.41 11.79
C ASN A 61 -7.98 5.96 10.52
N GLY A 62 -9.30 5.74 10.64
CA GLY A 62 -10.14 5.25 9.53
C GLY A 62 -9.97 6.04 8.23
N PRO A 63 -10.19 7.37 8.21
CA PRO A 63 -10.06 8.16 6.99
C PRO A 63 -8.66 8.09 6.36
N ALA A 64 -7.62 8.10 7.19
CA ALA A 64 -6.26 8.01 6.70
C ALA A 64 -5.94 6.60 6.17
N TYR A 65 -6.47 5.56 6.80
CA TYR A 65 -6.37 4.19 6.31
C TYR A 65 -7.07 4.04 4.95
N ASP A 66 -8.26 4.60 4.78
CA ASP A 66 -9.00 4.58 3.51
C ASP A 66 -8.23 5.30 2.39
N ALA A 67 -7.61 6.45 2.69
CA ALA A 67 -6.76 7.17 1.74
C ALA A 67 -5.55 6.32 1.29
N LEU A 68 -4.94 5.56 2.20
CA LEU A 68 -3.85 4.63 1.87
C LEU A 68 -4.35 3.49 0.97
N VAL A 69 -5.52 2.92 1.25
CA VAL A 69 -6.13 1.88 0.41
C VAL A 69 -6.44 2.41 -0.98
N GLN A 70 -7.01 3.62 -1.09
CA GLN A 70 -7.33 4.24 -2.37
C GLN A 70 -6.07 4.50 -3.21
N ARG A 71 -4.96 4.90 -2.57
CA ARG A 71 -3.71 5.24 -3.27
C ARG A 71 -2.89 4.00 -3.66
N TYR A 72 -2.78 3.03 -2.76
CA TYR A 72 -1.83 1.92 -2.87
C TYR A 72 -2.50 0.55 -3.13
N GLY A 73 -3.83 0.47 -3.01
CA GLY A 73 -4.61 -0.68 -3.45
C GLY A 73 -4.28 -2.00 -2.73
N ALA A 74 -4.32 -3.08 -3.49
CA ALA A 74 -4.18 -4.44 -2.97
C ALA A 74 -2.78 -4.72 -2.42
N ALA A 75 -1.74 -4.09 -2.96
CA ALA A 75 -0.37 -4.22 -2.46
C ALA A 75 -0.26 -3.77 -1.00
N PHE A 76 -0.90 -2.65 -0.64
CA PHE A 76 -0.97 -2.19 0.73
C PHE A 76 -1.73 -3.18 1.62
N LEU A 77 -2.92 -3.61 1.20
CA LEU A 77 -3.76 -4.53 1.98
C LEU A 77 -3.07 -5.88 2.25
N CYS A 78 -2.37 -6.44 1.25
CA CYS A 78 -1.61 -7.68 1.43
C CYS A 78 -0.48 -7.51 2.44
N ARG A 79 0.18 -6.35 2.47
CA ARG A 79 1.27 -6.07 3.40
C ARG A 79 0.80 -5.89 4.83
N VAL A 80 -0.33 -5.21 5.03
CA VAL A 80 -0.85 -4.93 6.38
C VAL A 80 -1.68 -6.08 6.97
N HIS A 81 -2.29 -6.91 6.12
CA HIS A 81 -3.09 -8.09 6.50
C HIS A 81 -2.58 -9.38 5.83
N PRO A 82 -1.32 -9.81 6.05
CA PRO A 82 -0.77 -11.02 5.45
C PRO A 82 -1.58 -12.27 5.80
N ASP A 83 -2.17 -12.32 7.00
CA ASP A 83 -2.99 -13.44 7.47
C ASP A 83 -4.34 -13.55 6.75
N ARG A 84 -4.74 -12.50 6.00
CA ARG A 84 -5.97 -12.44 5.21
C ARG A 84 -5.72 -12.44 3.70
N ALA A 85 -4.46 -12.40 3.27
CA ALA A 85 -4.09 -12.45 1.86
C ALA A 85 -4.22 -13.90 1.37
N ASP A 86 -5.41 -14.25 0.89
CA ASP A 86 -5.59 -15.49 0.14
C ASP A 86 -4.99 -15.38 -1.27
N ALA A 87 -4.98 -16.49 -2.01
CA ALA A 87 -4.37 -16.54 -3.35
C ALA A 87 -4.94 -15.47 -4.29
N TRP A 88 -6.23 -15.18 -4.18
CA TRP A 88 -6.89 -14.16 -5.01
C TRP A 88 -6.37 -12.76 -4.72
N PHE A 89 -6.19 -12.38 -3.45
CA PHE A 89 -5.63 -11.08 -3.08
C PHE A 89 -4.19 -10.88 -3.60
N VAL A 90 -3.38 -11.94 -3.56
CA VAL A 90 -2.00 -11.90 -4.09
C VAL A 90 -2.01 -11.73 -5.60
N ASP A 91 -2.90 -12.41 -6.32
CA ASP A 91 -3.02 -12.28 -7.77
C ASP A 91 -3.48 -10.88 -8.19
N VAL A 92 -4.44 -10.29 -7.48
CA VAL A 92 -4.86 -8.89 -7.70
C VAL A 92 -3.70 -7.92 -7.43
N ALA A 93 -2.93 -8.12 -6.36
CA ALA A 93 -1.78 -7.28 -6.06
C ALA A 93 -0.70 -7.36 -7.15
N ARG A 94 -0.45 -8.57 -7.69
CA ARG A 94 0.46 -8.77 -8.82
C ARG A 94 -0.03 -8.07 -10.08
N GLN A 95 -1.32 -8.17 -10.39
CA GLN A 95 -1.92 -7.53 -11.56
C GLN A 95 -1.82 -6.00 -11.47
N GLN A 96 -2.12 -5.41 -10.30
CA GLN A 96 -1.99 -3.96 -10.08
C GLN A 96 -0.55 -3.48 -10.26
N GLU A 97 0.43 -4.26 -9.78
CA GLU A 97 1.84 -3.92 -9.95
C GLU A 97 2.28 -4.02 -11.41
N GLN A 98 1.82 -5.05 -12.13
CA GLN A 98 2.06 -5.18 -13.56
C GLN A 98 1.51 -3.95 -14.33
N GLU A 99 0.25 -3.58 -14.09
CA GLU A 99 -0.37 -2.41 -14.73
C GLU A 99 0.36 -1.09 -14.40
N ARG A 100 0.89 -0.97 -13.17
CA ARG A 100 1.71 0.19 -12.76
C ARG A 100 3.01 0.23 -13.56
N LEU A 101 3.70 -0.89 -13.69
CA LEU A 101 4.96 -1.00 -14.44
C LEU A 101 4.75 -0.76 -15.94
N GLU A 102 3.67 -1.29 -16.51
CA GLU A 102 3.32 -1.08 -17.92
C GLU A 102 3.05 0.40 -18.22
N ARG A 103 2.31 1.10 -17.35
CA ARG A 103 2.09 2.55 -17.46
C ARG A 103 3.38 3.34 -17.34
N ALA A 104 4.25 2.99 -16.39
CA ALA A 104 5.55 3.64 -16.23
C ALA A 104 6.43 3.43 -17.48
N ALA A 105 6.45 2.21 -18.01
CA ALA A 105 7.19 1.89 -19.23
C ALA A 105 6.63 2.64 -20.45
N ALA A 106 5.31 2.81 -20.55
CA ALA A 106 4.69 3.62 -21.61
C ALA A 106 5.11 5.09 -21.51
N ALA A 107 5.13 5.68 -20.31
CA ALA A 107 5.57 7.05 -20.10
C ALA A 107 7.04 7.26 -20.48
N ILE A 108 7.92 6.33 -20.09
CA ILE A 108 9.35 6.39 -20.44
C ILE A 108 9.55 6.23 -21.96
N ARG A 109 8.82 5.30 -22.60
CA ARG A 109 8.88 5.15 -24.06
C ARG A 109 8.45 6.42 -24.79
N GLN A 110 7.44 7.12 -24.29
CA GLN A 110 7.01 8.41 -24.84
C GLN A 110 8.11 9.47 -24.69
N GLN A 111 8.70 9.60 -23.50
CA GLN A 111 9.80 10.54 -23.26
C GLN A 111 10.99 10.27 -24.19
N LEU A 112 11.32 9.00 -24.42
CA LEU A 112 12.39 8.62 -25.36
C LEU A 112 12.05 9.02 -26.79
N ALA A 113 10.80 8.81 -27.23
CA ALA A 113 10.36 9.24 -28.55
C ALA A 113 10.45 10.76 -28.71
N ASP A 114 10.02 11.53 -27.71
CA ASP A 114 10.09 13.00 -27.74
C ASP A 114 11.53 13.51 -27.87
N VAL A 115 12.48 12.87 -27.17
CA VAL A 115 13.92 13.18 -27.27
C VAL A 115 14.46 12.85 -28.66
N LEU A 116 14.13 11.67 -29.21
CA LEU A 116 14.58 11.27 -30.55
C LEU A 116 14.01 12.14 -31.67
N GLU A 117 12.79 12.66 -31.48
CA GLU A 117 12.13 13.58 -32.40
C GLU A 117 12.54 15.05 -32.20
N GLY A 118 13.40 15.35 -31.21
CA GLY A 118 13.88 16.70 -30.92
C GLY A 118 12.83 17.64 -30.34
N ARG A 119 11.81 17.10 -29.64
CA ARG A 119 10.72 17.85 -29.00
C ARG A 119 10.94 18.08 -27.49
N ALA A 120 12.07 17.61 -26.96
CA ALA A 120 12.45 17.70 -25.56
C ALA A 120 13.24 18.97 -25.22
#